data_AF-A0A0F7VHF5-F1
#
_entry.id   AF-A0A0F7VHF5-F1
#
_cell.length_a   1.000
_cell.length_b   1.000
_cell.length_c   1.000
_cell.angle_alpha   90.00
_cell.angle_beta   90.00
_cell.angle_gamma   90.00
#
_symmetry.space_group_name_H-M   'P 1'
#
loop_
_entity.id
_entity.type
_entity.pdbx_description
1 polymer ?
#
loop_
_entity_poly.entity_id
_entity_poly.type
_entity_poly.pdbx_seq_one_letter_code
_entity_poly.pdbx_strand_id
1 'polypeptide(L)'
;MTNSSLHATYMQKCISLAEQSPPRPTNFRVGAILLSRKEDDPTGSSDKILSTGYTMELAGNTHAEQCCLSNFAAVHNVPEDQVASVLPAEPGRKLIMYVTMEPCGKRLSGNAPCVQRITRTREGGRAGIHKVYFGVKEPGTFVGASEGCKMLTAAGIEWEHVGGFEREILTVATAGHENAEAEVRAALGEGEKESQKETNVDDISPEERRRQEQIPRNPKKRMMEGETLLY
;
A
#
# COMPACT_ATOMS: atom_id res chain seq x y z
N MET A 1 17.81 13.84 -2.76
CA MET A 1 16.86 13.28 -1.78
C MET A 1 16.79 11.78 -2.02
N THR A 2 16.93 10.95 -0.99
CA THR A 2 17.03 9.48 -1.13
C THR A 2 15.63 8.90 -1.42
N ASN A 3 15.53 7.82 -2.22
CA ASN A 3 14.24 7.17 -2.54
C ASN A 3 13.40 6.84 -1.28
N SER A 4 14.04 6.58 -0.15
CA SER A 4 13.38 6.38 1.15
C SER A 4 12.55 7.59 1.60
N SER A 5 13.00 8.82 1.36
CA SER A 5 12.26 10.04 1.71
C SER A 5 11.07 10.30 0.77
N LEU A 6 11.13 9.80 -0.47
CA LEU A 6 10.06 9.94 -1.45
C LEU A 6 8.84 9.09 -1.08
N HIS A 7 9.05 7.79 -0.84
CA HIS A 7 7.96 6.88 -0.46
C HIS A 7 7.35 7.28 0.88
N ALA A 8 8.18 7.73 1.84
CA ALA A 8 7.73 8.32 3.10
C ALA A 8 6.76 9.50 2.88
N THR A 9 7.07 10.40 1.94
CA THR A 9 6.21 11.55 1.64
C THR A 9 4.82 11.12 1.14
N TYR A 10 4.76 10.11 0.27
CA TYR A 10 3.47 9.60 -0.23
C TYR A 10 2.72 8.77 0.81
N MET A 11 3.44 8.01 1.64
CA MET A 11 2.82 7.25 2.73
C MET A 11 2.17 8.20 3.73
N GLN A 12 2.86 9.27 4.11
CA GLN A 12 2.31 10.31 4.96
C GLN A 12 1.05 10.97 4.37
N LYS A 13 1.03 11.26 3.07
CA LYS A 13 -0.19 11.74 2.39
C LYS A 13 -1.32 10.71 2.43
N CYS A 14 -1.03 9.42 2.32
CA CYS A 14 -2.04 8.36 2.44
C CYS A 14 -2.59 8.28 3.87
N ILE A 15 -1.77 8.50 4.89
CA ILE A 15 -2.20 8.58 6.30
C ILE A 15 -3.15 9.78 6.48
N SER A 16 -2.79 10.96 5.99
CA SER A 16 -3.68 12.13 6.04
C SER A 16 -5.00 11.94 5.28
N LEU A 17 -5.02 11.13 4.22
CA LEU A 17 -6.25 10.74 3.54
C LEU A 17 -7.08 9.78 4.42
N ALA A 18 -6.45 8.80 5.06
CA ALA A 18 -7.13 7.88 5.97
C ALA A 18 -7.83 8.62 7.13
N GLU A 19 -7.21 9.70 7.64
CA GLU A 19 -7.78 10.57 8.68
C GLU A 19 -9.07 11.29 8.27
N GLN A 20 -9.40 11.35 6.98
CA GLN A 20 -10.67 11.92 6.50
C GLN A 20 -11.83 10.94 6.63
N SER A 21 -11.55 9.63 6.71
CA SER A 21 -12.59 8.62 6.97
C SER A 21 -13.12 8.78 8.40
N PRO A 22 -14.43 8.77 8.66
CA PRO A 22 -14.94 8.84 10.02
C PRO A 22 -14.58 7.58 10.82
N PRO A 23 -14.16 7.70 12.10
CA PRO A 23 -13.89 6.53 12.93
C PRO A 23 -15.17 5.70 13.13
N ARG A 24 -15.06 4.38 12.95
CA ARG A 24 -16.13 3.41 13.14
C ARG A 24 -15.63 2.22 13.98
N PRO A 25 -16.50 1.52 14.73
CA PRO A 25 -16.11 0.40 15.59
C PRO A 25 -15.40 -0.76 14.89
N THR A 26 -15.63 -0.96 13.59
CA THR A 26 -15.18 -2.16 12.87
C THR A 26 -14.53 -1.89 11.52
N ASN A 27 -14.49 -0.64 11.06
CA ASN A 27 -13.91 -0.30 9.75
C ASN A 27 -12.54 0.33 9.94
N PHE A 28 -11.54 -0.28 9.30
CA PHE A 28 -10.22 0.32 9.19
C PHE A 28 -10.26 1.60 8.35
N ARG A 29 -9.66 2.66 8.85
CA ARG A 29 -9.45 3.90 8.11
C ARG A 29 -8.21 3.76 7.24
N VAL A 30 -8.42 3.60 5.94
CA VAL A 30 -7.35 3.45 4.94
C VAL A 30 -7.37 4.63 3.98
N GLY A 31 -6.21 5.07 3.50
CA GLY A 31 -6.05 6.09 2.47
C GLY A 31 -5.19 5.58 1.31
N ALA A 32 -5.46 6.06 0.10
CA ALA A 32 -4.82 5.61 -1.14
C ALA A 32 -4.61 6.75 -2.14
N ILE A 33 -3.54 6.65 -2.92
CA ILE A 33 -3.17 7.60 -3.99
C ILE A 33 -2.82 6.81 -5.26
N LEU A 34 -3.39 7.22 -6.39
CA LEU A 34 -2.98 6.80 -7.72
C LEU A 34 -2.12 7.88 -8.35
N LEU A 35 -0.94 7.51 -8.86
CA LEU A 35 0.04 8.43 -9.41
C LEU A 35 0.59 7.95 -10.76
N SER A 36 1.04 8.89 -11.59
CA SER A 36 1.83 8.65 -12.80
C SER A 36 3.26 9.16 -12.61
N ARG A 37 4.21 8.23 -12.52
CA ARG A 37 5.65 8.50 -12.32
C ARG A 37 6.42 8.34 -13.61
N LYS A 38 7.37 9.24 -13.89
CA LYS A 38 8.31 9.08 -14.99
C LYS A 38 9.38 8.03 -14.64
N GLU A 39 9.67 7.11 -15.55
CA GLU A 39 10.57 5.97 -15.27
C GLU A 39 12.02 6.38 -14.98
N ASP A 40 12.47 7.49 -15.57
CA ASP A 40 13.82 8.05 -15.42
C ASP A 40 13.91 9.14 -14.34
N ASP A 41 12.87 9.32 -13.51
CA ASP A 41 12.86 10.29 -12.41
C ASP A 41 12.93 9.61 -11.04
N PRO A 42 14.15 9.40 -10.49
CA PRO A 42 14.32 8.79 -9.17
C PRO A 42 13.94 9.75 -8.03
N THR A 43 13.62 11.01 -8.31
CA THR A 43 13.28 12.00 -7.28
C THR A 43 11.77 12.14 -7.08
N GLY A 44 10.98 11.68 -8.05
CA GLY A 44 9.52 11.88 -8.09
C GLY A 44 9.11 13.35 -8.30
N SER A 45 10.03 14.22 -8.71
CA SER A 45 9.74 15.65 -8.96
C SER A 45 8.68 15.89 -10.03
N SER A 46 8.56 14.95 -10.97
CA SER A 46 7.60 14.97 -12.07
C SER A 46 6.34 14.17 -11.80
N ASP A 47 6.18 13.63 -10.59
CA ASP A 47 5.04 12.79 -10.21
C ASP A 47 3.72 13.55 -10.36
N LYS A 48 2.78 12.95 -11.08
CA LYS A 48 1.41 13.47 -11.22
C LYS A 48 0.49 12.62 -10.35
N ILE A 49 -0.16 13.23 -9.35
CA ILE A 49 -1.27 12.57 -8.65
C ILE A 49 -2.47 12.59 -9.60
N LEU A 50 -3.00 11.41 -9.90
CA LEU A 50 -4.14 11.24 -10.81
C LEU A 50 -5.45 11.20 -10.04
N SER A 51 -5.46 10.53 -8.88
CA SER A 51 -6.63 10.39 -8.03
C SER A 51 -6.22 10.03 -6.60
N THR A 52 -7.12 10.27 -5.66
CA THR A 52 -6.99 9.90 -4.25
C THR A 52 -8.25 9.19 -3.80
N GLY A 53 -8.14 8.39 -2.75
CA GLY A 53 -9.25 7.69 -2.15
C GLY A 53 -9.05 7.50 -0.65
N TYR A 54 -10.12 7.52 0.13
CA TYR A 54 -10.10 6.98 1.49
C TYR A 54 -11.32 6.12 1.79
N THR A 55 -11.23 5.33 2.86
CA THR A 55 -12.29 4.40 3.25
C THR A 55 -13.61 5.14 3.48
N MET A 56 -14.68 4.66 2.86
CA MET A 56 -16.02 5.27 2.95
C MET A 56 -16.10 6.73 2.46
N GLU A 57 -15.17 7.19 1.63
CA GLU A 57 -15.32 8.46 0.89
C GLU A 57 -16.56 8.44 0.00
N LEU A 58 -16.81 7.31 -0.64
CA LEU A 58 -18.01 7.05 -1.43
C LEU A 58 -19.00 6.19 -0.64
N ALA A 59 -20.29 6.36 -0.95
CA ALA A 59 -21.38 5.67 -0.26
C ALA A 59 -21.21 4.14 -0.25
N GLY A 60 -21.57 3.53 0.89
CA GLY A 60 -21.48 2.09 1.12
C GLY A 60 -20.19 1.66 1.81
N ASN A 61 -19.94 0.36 1.85
CA ASN A 61 -18.74 -0.22 2.47
C ASN A 61 -17.58 -0.24 1.45
N THR A 62 -17.07 0.95 1.11
CA THR A 62 -16.00 1.16 0.11
C THR A 62 -14.63 1.24 0.79
N HIS A 63 -13.63 0.60 0.18
CA HIS A 63 -12.24 0.69 0.62
C HIS A 63 -11.52 1.85 -0.12
N ALA A 64 -10.39 2.29 0.41
CA ALA A 64 -9.64 3.42 -0.13
C ALA A 64 -9.25 3.25 -1.62
N GLU A 65 -8.79 2.07 -2.01
CA GLU A 65 -8.37 1.76 -3.38
C GLU A 65 -9.57 1.75 -4.33
N GLN A 66 -10.73 1.28 -3.85
CA GLN A 66 -11.99 1.35 -4.59
C GLN A 66 -12.41 2.82 -4.79
N CYS A 67 -12.36 3.65 -3.74
CA CYS A 67 -12.67 5.08 -3.84
C CYS A 67 -11.71 5.78 -4.81
N CYS A 68 -10.41 5.50 -4.72
CA CYS A 68 -9.39 6.08 -5.57
C CYS A 68 -9.64 5.82 -7.06
N LEU A 69 -9.93 4.56 -7.43
CA LEU A 69 -10.26 4.20 -8.81
C LEU A 69 -11.62 4.74 -9.25
N SER A 70 -12.63 4.70 -8.38
CA SER A 70 -13.97 5.25 -8.67
C SER A 70 -13.95 6.75 -8.91
N ASN A 71 -13.19 7.50 -8.11
CA ASN A 71 -13.02 8.95 -8.26
C ASN A 71 -12.37 9.29 -9.59
N PHE A 72 -11.34 8.53 -9.99
CA PHE A 72 -10.71 8.69 -11.29
C PHE A 72 -11.71 8.41 -12.42
N ALA A 73 -12.43 7.28 -12.35
CA ALA A 73 -13.44 6.92 -13.32
C ALA A 73 -14.53 8.00 -13.47
N ALA A 74 -14.99 8.57 -12.34
CA ALA A 74 -16.01 9.60 -12.30
C ALA A 74 -15.59 10.89 -13.03
N VAL A 75 -14.37 11.39 -12.78
CA VAL A 75 -13.83 12.58 -13.48
C VAL A 75 -13.72 12.34 -14.99
N HIS A 76 -13.54 11.08 -15.40
CA HIS A 76 -13.47 10.66 -16.80
C HIS A 76 -14.81 10.19 -17.39
N ASN A 77 -15.92 10.32 -16.65
CA ASN A 77 -17.28 9.94 -17.07
C ASN A 77 -17.42 8.47 -17.53
N VAL A 78 -16.72 7.55 -16.86
CA VAL A 78 -16.88 6.11 -17.06
C VAL A 78 -17.25 5.43 -15.74
N PRO A 79 -17.95 4.27 -15.78
CA PRO A 79 -18.15 3.48 -14.58
C PRO A 79 -16.82 2.89 -14.07
N GLU A 80 -16.74 2.59 -12.77
CA GLU A 80 -15.49 2.13 -12.13
C GLU A 80 -14.93 0.84 -12.74
N ASP A 81 -15.79 -0.09 -13.15
CA ASP A 81 -15.40 -1.33 -13.83
C ASP A 81 -14.79 -1.09 -15.22
N GLN A 82 -14.93 0.12 -15.78
CA GLN A 82 -14.33 0.55 -17.04
C GLN A 82 -13.15 1.52 -16.84
N VAL A 83 -12.70 1.77 -15.61
CA VAL A 83 -11.60 2.70 -15.32
C VAL A 83 -10.34 2.41 -16.13
N ALA A 84 -10.07 1.14 -16.44
CA ALA A 84 -8.94 0.70 -17.25
C ALA A 84 -8.90 1.37 -18.64
N SER A 85 -10.05 1.73 -19.21
CA SER A 85 -10.16 2.35 -20.53
C SER A 85 -9.70 3.81 -20.58
N VAL A 86 -9.64 4.48 -19.43
CA VAL A 86 -9.33 5.92 -19.32
C VAL A 86 -8.04 6.20 -18.54
N LEU A 87 -7.39 5.15 -18.00
CA LEU A 87 -6.08 5.29 -17.35
C LEU A 87 -5.03 5.75 -18.38
N PRO A 88 -4.16 6.71 -18.04
CA PRO A 88 -3.20 7.25 -18.99
C PRO A 88 -2.10 6.23 -19.29
N ALA A 89 -1.75 6.12 -20.57
CA ALA A 89 -0.67 5.29 -21.09
C ALA A 89 0.38 6.17 -21.79
N GLU A 90 1.00 7.07 -21.02
CA GLU A 90 2.07 7.95 -21.51
C GLU A 90 3.40 7.17 -21.62
N PRO A 91 4.09 7.18 -22.79
CA PRO A 91 5.41 6.56 -22.91
C PRO A 91 6.41 7.07 -21.86
N GLY A 92 7.17 6.15 -21.25
CA GLY A 92 8.14 6.49 -20.22
C GLY A 92 7.53 6.83 -18.86
N ARG A 93 6.24 6.53 -18.63
CA ARG A 93 5.59 6.68 -17.33
C ARG A 93 4.93 5.39 -16.86
N LYS A 94 4.96 5.16 -15.55
CA LYS A 94 4.29 4.03 -14.87
C LYS A 94 3.22 4.54 -13.93
N LEU A 95 2.12 3.80 -13.86
CA LEU A 95 1.08 4.03 -12.86
C LEU A 95 1.46 3.31 -11.57
N ILE A 96 1.42 4.03 -10.46
CA ILE A 96 1.80 3.56 -9.13
C ILE A 96 0.67 3.86 -8.17
N MET A 97 0.33 2.91 -7.31
CA MET A 97 -0.60 3.10 -6.21
C MET A 97 0.15 3.10 -4.88
N TYR A 98 -0.11 4.08 -4.03
CA TYR A 98 0.24 4.03 -2.61
C TYR A 98 -1.02 3.79 -1.80
N VAL A 99 -0.93 3.00 -0.74
CA VAL A 99 -2.03 2.74 0.18
C VAL A 99 -1.49 2.52 1.59
N THR A 100 -2.21 2.93 2.64
CA THR A 100 -1.68 2.75 4.01
C THR A 100 -1.59 1.28 4.42
N MET A 101 -2.58 0.46 4.04
CA MET A 101 -2.63 -0.97 4.33
C MET A 101 -2.52 -1.81 3.05
N GLU A 102 -1.95 -3.02 3.16
CA GLU A 102 -1.92 -4.00 2.08
C GLU A 102 -3.31 -4.16 1.43
N PRO A 103 -3.43 -4.06 0.09
CA PRO A 103 -4.71 -4.26 -0.56
C PRO A 103 -5.27 -5.65 -0.32
N CYS A 104 -6.53 -5.72 0.12
CA CYS A 104 -7.15 -6.99 0.46
C CYS A 104 -7.25 -7.95 -0.75
N GLY A 105 -6.88 -9.21 -0.55
CA GLY A 105 -7.09 -10.31 -1.51
C GLY A 105 -8.46 -10.96 -1.40
N LYS A 106 -9.16 -10.76 -0.28
CA LYS A 106 -10.51 -11.29 0.00
C LYS A 106 -11.32 -10.27 0.78
N ARG A 107 -12.65 -10.28 0.63
CA ARG A 107 -13.56 -9.48 1.45
C ARG A 107 -14.67 -10.33 2.03
N LEU A 108 -14.90 -10.20 3.34
CA LEU A 108 -16.01 -10.86 4.03
C LEU A 108 -17.38 -10.32 3.58
N SER A 109 -17.44 -9.08 3.12
CA SER A 109 -18.68 -8.46 2.61
C SER A 109 -19.16 -9.02 1.28
N GLY A 110 -18.39 -9.89 0.61
CA GLY A 110 -18.69 -10.41 -0.73
C GLY A 110 -18.40 -9.44 -1.89
N ASN A 111 -18.02 -8.19 -1.58
CA ASN A 111 -17.60 -7.23 -2.60
C ASN A 111 -16.26 -7.65 -3.24
N ALA A 112 -16.01 -7.18 -4.47
CA ALA A 112 -14.72 -7.38 -5.14
C ALA A 112 -13.54 -6.90 -4.26
N PRO A 113 -12.53 -7.76 -4.01
CA PRO A 113 -11.29 -7.40 -3.31
C PRO A 113 -10.52 -6.30 -4.03
N CYS A 114 -9.77 -5.51 -3.27
CA CYS A 114 -9.00 -4.39 -3.82
C CYS A 114 -7.94 -4.86 -4.82
N VAL A 115 -7.28 -6.00 -4.58
CA VAL A 115 -6.33 -6.53 -5.56
C VAL A 115 -7.01 -6.88 -6.88
N GLN A 116 -8.22 -7.44 -6.86
CA GLN A 116 -8.94 -7.69 -8.12
C GLN A 116 -9.18 -6.39 -8.90
N ARG A 117 -9.58 -5.31 -8.22
CA ARG A 117 -9.76 -3.98 -8.85
C ARG A 117 -8.45 -3.47 -9.46
N ILE A 118 -7.35 -3.61 -8.74
CA ILE A 118 -6.01 -3.22 -9.22
C ILE A 118 -5.61 -4.06 -10.45
N THR A 119 -5.77 -5.39 -10.40
CA THR A 119 -5.42 -6.28 -11.53
C THR A 119 -6.27 -6.04 -12.78
N ARG A 120 -7.55 -5.71 -12.62
CA ARG A 120 -8.46 -5.37 -13.73
C ARG A 120 -7.98 -4.18 -14.55
N THR A 121 -7.19 -3.28 -13.98
CA THR A 121 -6.57 -2.17 -14.72
C THR A 121 -5.66 -2.63 -15.87
N ARG A 122 -5.20 -3.90 -15.85
CA ARG A 122 -4.35 -4.52 -16.87
C ARG A 122 -5.10 -5.41 -17.86
N GLU A 123 -6.40 -5.61 -17.68
CA GLU A 123 -7.19 -6.47 -18.56
C GLU A 123 -7.16 -5.97 -20.02
N GLY A 124 -7.21 -6.91 -20.96
CA GLY A 124 -7.10 -6.62 -22.39
C GLY A 124 -5.72 -6.16 -22.85
N GLY A 125 -4.66 -6.49 -22.10
CA GLY A 125 -3.27 -6.15 -22.46
C GLY A 125 -2.87 -4.71 -22.16
N ARG A 126 -3.63 -4.01 -21.31
CA ARG A 126 -3.34 -2.62 -20.92
C ARG A 126 -2.20 -2.57 -19.91
N ALA A 127 -1.48 -1.45 -19.91
CA ALA A 127 -0.35 -1.26 -18.99
C ALA A 127 -0.80 -1.21 -17.51
N GLY A 128 -1.95 -0.57 -17.24
CA GLY A 128 -2.60 -0.51 -15.93
C GLY A 128 -1.71 -0.02 -14.80
N ILE A 129 -2.05 -0.39 -13.56
CA ILE A 129 -1.19 -0.17 -12.39
C ILE A 129 0.02 -1.11 -12.49
N HIS A 130 1.22 -0.53 -12.38
CA HIS A 130 2.48 -1.26 -12.50
C HIS A 130 3.04 -1.67 -11.15
N LYS A 131 2.88 -0.82 -10.13
CA LYS A 131 3.47 -1.03 -8.82
C LYS A 131 2.55 -0.54 -7.69
N VAL A 132 2.50 -1.29 -6.59
CA VAL A 132 1.77 -0.92 -5.37
C VAL A 132 2.74 -0.78 -4.19
N TYR A 133 2.70 0.34 -3.49
CA TYR A 133 3.39 0.54 -2.22
C TYR A 133 2.39 0.52 -1.08
N PHE A 134 2.70 -0.20 0.01
CA PHE A 134 1.85 -0.22 1.20
C PHE A 134 2.64 -0.16 2.50
N GLY A 135 2.09 0.46 3.54
CA GLY A 135 2.83 0.77 4.77
C GLY A 135 2.67 -0.22 5.92
N VAL A 136 1.61 -1.04 5.90
CA VAL A 136 1.46 -2.20 6.79
C VAL A 136 0.89 -3.39 6.03
N LYS A 137 1.28 -4.59 6.44
CA LYS A 137 0.61 -5.82 5.99
C LYS A 137 -0.72 -6.00 6.69
N GLU A 138 -1.61 -6.79 6.09
CA GLU A 138 -2.90 -7.11 6.70
C GLU A 138 -2.69 -7.81 8.08
N PRO A 139 -3.30 -7.31 9.17
CA PRO A 139 -3.14 -7.89 10.51
C PRO A 139 -3.47 -9.39 10.53
N GLY A 140 -2.58 -10.21 11.09
CA GLY A 140 -2.76 -11.66 11.20
C GLY A 140 -2.16 -12.50 10.06
N THR A 141 -1.61 -11.88 9.00
CA THR A 141 -0.95 -12.59 7.88
C THR A 141 0.55 -12.87 8.09
N PHE A 142 1.05 -12.78 9.33
CA PHE A 142 2.47 -12.98 9.71
C PHE A 142 3.04 -14.39 9.46
N VAL A 143 2.31 -15.27 8.76
CA VAL A 143 2.73 -16.63 8.43
C VAL A 143 2.43 -16.92 6.95
N GLY A 144 3.34 -16.52 6.07
CA GLY A 144 3.59 -17.22 4.79
C GLY A 144 2.58 -17.10 3.63
N ALA A 145 1.51 -16.30 3.71
CA ALA A 145 0.55 -16.23 2.60
C ALA A 145 -0.31 -14.97 2.54
N SER A 146 0.28 -13.78 2.38
CA SER A 146 -0.48 -12.61 1.94
C SER A 146 -1.15 -12.92 0.59
N GLU A 147 -2.46 -13.13 0.60
CA GLU A 147 -3.24 -13.41 -0.61
C GLU A 147 -3.20 -12.22 -1.55
N GLY A 148 -3.21 -11.00 -1.00
CA GLY A 148 -3.09 -9.77 -1.78
C GLY A 148 -1.79 -9.70 -2.57
N CYS A 149 -0.63 -9.86 -1.93
CA CYS A 149 0.67 -9.86 -2.60
C CYS A 149 0.83 -11.00 -3.61
N LYS A 150 0.29 -12.20 -3.31
CA LYS A 150 0.28 -13.33 -4.26
C LYS A 150 -0.49 -12.98 -5.52
N MET A 151 -1.68 -12.44 -5.38
CA MET A 151 -2.52 -12.02 -6.51
C MET A 151 -1.87 -10.90 -7.32
N LEU A 152 -1.26 -9.89 -6.67
CA LEU A 152 -0.50 -8.83 -7.35
C LEU A 152 0.66 -9.43 -8.16
N THR A 153 1.42 -10.34 -7.55
CA THR A 153 2.57 -10.99 -8.18
C THR A 153 2.16 -11.85 -9.37
N ALA A 154 1.08 -12.63 -9.23
CA ALA A 154 0.53 -13.45 -10.30
C ALA A 154 0.05 -12.60 -11.50
N ALA A 155 -0.42 -11.38 -11.25
CA ALA A 155 -0.80 -10.41 -12.29
C ALA A 155 0.39 -9.61 -12.86
N GLY A 156 1.62 -9.90 -12.44
CA GLY A 156 2.82 -9.18 -12.85
C GLY A 156 2.87 -7.73 -12.36
N ILE A 157 2.13 -7.41 -11.29
CA ILE A 157 2.14 -6.10 -10.63
C ILE A 157 3.18 -6.16 -9.51
N GLU A 158 4.16 -5.27 -9.57
CA GLU A 158 5.17 -5.15 -8.53
C GLU A 158 4.54 -4.62 -7.24
N TRP A 159 5.10 -5.01 -6.09
CA TRP A 159 4.69 -4.43 -4.83
C TRP A 159 5.87 -4.24 -3.89
N GLU A 160 5.77 -3.30 -2.97
CA GLU A 160 6.81 -2.99 -2.00
C GLU A 160 6.22 -2.49 -0.68
N HIS A 161 6.71 -3.05 0.42
CA HIS A 161 6.37 -2.60 1.77
C HIS A 161 7.23 -1.39 2.16
N VAL A 162 6.59 -0.31 2.60
CA VAL A 162 7.24 0.93 3.07
C VAL A 162 7.17 0.97 4.59
N GLY A 163 8.19 0.44 5.25
CA GLY A 163 8.25 0.39 6.72
C GLY A 163 8.57 1.73 7.39
N GLY A 164 8.42 1.77 8.71
CA GLY A 164 8.65 2.94 9.56
C GLY A 164 7.39 3.77 9.87
N PHE A 165 6.22 3.33 9.39
CA PHE A 165 4.92 3.99 9.57
C PHE A 165 3.91 3.07 10.27
N GLU A 166 4.32 1.89 10.71
CA GLU A 166 3.41 0.81 11.10
C GLU A 166 2.50 1.24 12.25
N ARG A 167 3.08 1.79 13.32
CA ARG A 167 2.32 2.29 14.47
C ARG A 167 1.36 3.40 14.06
N GLU A 168 1.83 4.39 13.31
CA GLU A 168 1.04 5.54 12.89
C GLU A 168 -0.16 5.11 12.03
N ILE A 169 0.10 4.25 11.04
CA ILE A 169 -0.94 3.68 10.17
C ILE A 169 -1.96 2.89 10.99
N LEU A 170 -1.51 2.01 11.89
CA LEU A 170 -2.41 1.19 12.69
C LEU A 170 -3.25 2.04 13.65
N THR A 171 -2.66 3.04 14.31
CA THR A 171 -3.38 3.98 15.18
C THR A 171 -4.44 4.76 14.41
N VAL A 172 -4.12 5.26 13.21
CA VAL A 172 -5.12 5.93 12.37
C VAL A 172 -6.18 4.94 11.90
N ALA A 173 -5.78 3.74 11.44
CA ALA A 173 -6.68 2.74 10.91
C ALA A 173 -7.71 2.26 11.94
N THR A 174 -7.31 2.05 13.19
CA THR A 174 -8.17 1.52 14.25
C THR A 174 -8.77 2.60 15.16
N ALA A 175 -8.63 3.90 14.84
CA ALA A 175 -9.04 5.01 15.71
C ALA A 175 -10.52 4.98 16.18
N GLY A 176 -11.40 4.22 15.51
CA GLY A 176 -12.78 4.02 15.93
C GLY A 176 -13.09 2.69 16.62
N HIS A 177 -12.14 1.77 16.68
CA HIS A 177 -12.31 0.42 17.24
C HIS A 177 -12.37 0.47 18.77
N GLU A 178 -13.19 -0.40 19.37
CA GLU A 178 -13.36 -0.44 20.83
C GLU A 178 -12.06 -0.81 21.56
N ASN A 179 -11.20 -1.63 20.93
CA ASN A 179 -9.94 -2.12 21.49
C ASN A 179 -8.71 -1.62 20.69
N ALA A 180 -8.79 -0.41 20.13
CA ALA A 180 -7.80 0.15 19.20
C ALA A 180 -6.33 -0.01 19.68
N GLU A 181 -6.02 0.38 20.91
CA GLU A 181 -4.68 0.26 21.49
C GLU A 181 -4.18 -1.19 21.57
N ALA A 182 -5.06 -2.11 21.96
CA ALA A 182 -4.72 -3.53 22.04
C ALA A 182 -4.48 -4.12 20.63
N GLU A 183 -5.28 -3.74 19.65
CA GLU A 183 -5.09 -4.14 18.25
C GLU A 183 -3.77 -3.62 17.67
N VAL A 184 -3.44 -2.35 17.93
CA VAL A 184 -2.16 -1.74 17.50
C VAL A 184 -0.99 -2.51 18.12
N ARG A 185 -1.01 -2.72 19.44
CA ARG A 185 0.05 -3.47 20.13
C ARG A 185 0.18 -4.90 19.62
N ALA A 186 -0.93 -5.60 19.43
CA ALA A 186 -0.94 -6.96 18.91
C ALA A 186 -0.35 -7.03 17.49
N ALA A 187 -0.74 -6.10 16.60
CA ALA A 187 -0.24 -6.03 15.24
C ALA A 187 1.26 -5.67 15.16
N LEU A 188 1.79 -4.93 16.15
CA LEU A 188 3.21 -4.62 16.28
C LEU A 188 4.02 -5.69 17.02
N GLY A 189 3.37 -6.71 17.59
CA GLY A 189 4.03 -7.74 18.41
C GLY A 189 4.40 -7.29 19.83
N GLU A 190 3.77 -6.23 20.34
CA GLU A 190 4.03 -5.63 21.65
C GLU A 190 3.09 -6.19 22.74
N GLY A 191 3.12 -7.50 22.95
CA GLY A 191 2.32 -8.24 23.95
C GLY A 191 3.18 -9.09 24.88
N GLU A 192 2.65 -9.43 26.06
CA GLU A 192 3.34 -10.22 27.09
C GLU A 192 3.85 -11.57 26.55
N LYS A 193 5.01 -12.00 27.07
CA LYS A 193 5.66 -13.28 26.78
C LYS A 193 4.73 -14.47 27.08
N GLU A 194 4.01 -14.96 26.09
CA GLU A 194 3.66 -16.38 25.98
C GLU A 194 4.03 -16.89 24.58
N SER A 195 5.11 -17.67 24.55
CA SER A 195 5.58 -18.54 23.47
C SER A 195 5.53 -18.00 22.02
N GLN A 196 6.67 -17.48 21.57
CA GLN A 196 7.19 -17.54 20.20
C GLN A 196 6.22 -17.19 19.06
N LYS A 197 6.22 -15.90 18.69
CA LYS A 197 6.38 -15.49 17.28
C LYS A 197 6.72 -14.00 17.23
N GLU A 198 8.02 -13.75 17.26
CA GLU A 198 8.59 -12.44 17.00
C GLU A 198 8.25 -12.01 15.56
N THR A 199 7.97 -10.73 15.37
CA THR A 199 7.85 -10.07 14.06
C THR A 199 9.23 -10.04 13.42
N ASN A 200 9.61 -11.13 12.76
CA ASN A 200 10.92 -11.19 12.13
C ASN A 200 10.86 -10.54 10.74
N VAL A 201 11.55 -9.40 10.59
CA VAL A 201 11.82 -8.76 9.29
C VAL A 201 12.58 -9.74 8.35
N ASP A 202 13.09 -10.84 8.89
CA ASP A 202 13.72 -11.92 8.14
C ASP A 202 12.76 -12.89 7.41
N ASP A 203 11.45 -12.86 7.67
CA ASP A 203 10.45 -13.76 7.05
C ASP A 203 10.01 -13.36 5.62
N ILE A 204 10.79 -12.51 4.96
CA ILE A 204 10.74 -12.40 3.51
C ILE A 204 11.42 -13.67 2.95
N SER A 205 10.69 -14.47 2.16
CA SER A 205 11.26 -15.63 1.46
C SER A 205 12.64 -15.24 0.87
N PRO A 206 13.68 -16.07 1.03
CA PRO A 206 15.00 -15.78 0.46
C PRO A 206 14.94 -15.39 -1.02
N GLU A 207 13.96 -15.93 -1.76
CA GLU A 207 13.70 -15.60 -3.15
C GLU A 207 13.17 -14.16 -3.33
N GLU A 208 12.19 -13.76 -2.52
CA GLU A 208 11.61 -12.41 -2.55
C GLU A 208 12.60 -11.37 -2.00
N ARG A 209 13.42 -11.73 -1.00
CA ARG A 209 14.51 -10.87 -0.50
C ARG A 209 15.57 -10.66 -1.58
N ARG A 210 16.03 -11.73 -2.23
CA ARG A 210 16.98 -11.65 -3.36
C ARG A 210 16.41 -10.83 -4.51
N ARG A 211 15.11 -10.99 -4.82
CA ARG A 211 14.43 -10.18 -5.83
C ARG A 211 14.43 -8.70 -5.45
N GLN A 212 14.17 -8.35 -4.20
CA GLN A 212 14.21 -6.98 -3.69
C GLN A 212 15.63 -6.39 -3.58
N GLU A 213 16.65 -7.22 -3.37
CA GLU A 213 18.06 -6.83 -3.28
C GLU A 213 18.75 -6.66 -4.65
N GLN A 214 18.31 -7.41 -5.67
CA GLN A 214 18.80 -7.29 -7.05
C GLN A 214 18.29 -6.04 -7.76
N ILE A 215 17.28 -5.36 -7.21
CA ILE A 215 16.84 -4.04 -7.65
C ILE A 215 17.90 -3.03 -7.17
N PRO A 216 18.49 -2.19 -8.04
CA PRO A 216 19.60 -1.30 -7.68
C PRO A 216 19.20 -0.36 -6.53
N ARG A 217 19.71 -0.68 -5.33
CA ARG A 217 19.51 0.13 -4.12
C ARG A 217 20.45 1.34 -4.14
N ASN A 218 19.90 2.49 -3.75
CA ASN A 218 20.60 3.77 -3.70
C ASN A 218 21.88 3.68 -2.82
N PRO A 219 23.07 4.11 -3.28
CA PRO A 219 24.36 3.88 -2.61
C PRO A 219 24.49 4.36 -1.16
N LYS A 220 23.60 5.23 -0.68
CA LYS A 220 23.69 5.86 0.65
C LYS A 220 23.16 5.02 1.82
N LYS A 221 22.47 3.89 1.57
CA LYS A 221 21.97 3.04 2.68
C LYS A 221 23.09 2.37 3.48
N ARG A 222 24.28 2.23 2.87
CA ARG A 222 25.47 1.62 3.51
C ARG A 222 26.13 2.50 4.57
N MET A 223 25.80 3.80 4.64
CA MET A 223 26.44 4.76 5.56
C MET A 223 25.69 4.97 6.88
N MET A 224 24.47 4.43 7.05
CA MET A 224 23.68 4.59 8.29
C MET A 224 23.64 3.34 9.16
N GLU A 225 24.12 2.18 8.68
CA GLU A 225 24.14 0.91 9.43
C GLU A 225 25.54 0.62 10.05
N GLY A 226 26.48 1.56 9.97
CA GLY A 226 27.89 1.35 10.32
C GLY A 226 28.46 2.15 11.49
N GLU A 227 27.70 3.05 12.13
CA GLU A 227 28.20 3.82 13.28
C GLU A 227 27.46 3.45 14.56
N THR A 228 27.70 2.23 15.01
CA THR A 228 27.59 1.89 16.43
C THR A 228 28.73 0.94 16.75
N LEU A 229 29.90 1.48 17.10
CA LEU A 229 30.90 0.90 18.02
C LEU A 229 32.22 1.70 17.99
N LEU A 230 32.73 2.01 19.19
CA LEU A 230 34.05 2.59 19.56
C LEU A 230 34.14 4.12 19.36
N TYR A 231 34.15 4.99 20.37
CA TYR A 231 34.71 4.95 21.74
C TYR A 231 33.80 5.66 22.74
#